data_AF-X1SGD9-F1
#
_entry.id   AF-X1SGD9-F1
#
_cell.length_a   1.000
_cell.length_b   1.000
_cell.length_c   1.000
_cell.angle_alpha   90.00
_cell.angle_beta   90.00
_cell.angle_gamma   90.00
#
_symmetry.space_group_name_H-M   'P 1'
#
loop_
_entity.id
_entity.type
_entity.pdbx_description
1 polymer ?
#
loop_
_entity_poly.entity_id
_entity_poly.type
_entity_poly.pdbx_seq_one_letter_code
_entity_poly.pdbx_strand_id
1 'polypeptide(L)'
;YTKIGDIILSRVGSYGNTCFVNRHLEFCLGQNTVAIRPKIDSFYLYYCINSDLIKNQIESFVGGASQPTISLKNISNLDIPCPHILIQRKIAYILSVYDELIENNIRRIQIFEHMAKLIYNEWFIKK
;
A
#
# COMPACT_ATOMS: atom_id res chain seq x y z
N TYR A 1 -10.58 -3.36 16.13
CA TYR A 1 -11.07 -2.28 15.25
C TYR A 1 -9.90 -1.50 14.68
N THR A 2 -9.80 -1.47 13.35
CA THR A 2 -8.87 -0.59 12.61
C THR A 2 -9.40 0.84 12.63
N LYS A 3 -8.49 1.81 12.55
CA LYS A 3 -8.81 3.24 12.48
C LYS A 3 -8.27 3.83 11.18
N ILE A 4 -8.86 4.93 10.74
CA ILE A 4 -8.31 5.72 9.63
C ILE A 4 -6.88 6.10 9.97
N GLY A 5 -5.97 5.91 9.02
CA GLY A 5 -4.54 6.12 9.18
C GLY A 5 -3.75 4.90 9.66
N ASP A 6 -4.41 3.80 10.07
CA ASP A 6 -3.71 2.55 10.30
C ASP A 6 -3.19 1.98 8.96
N ILE A 7 -2.06 1.26 9.02
CA ILE A 7 -1.47 0.57 7.88
C ILE A 7 -1.59 -0.93 8.12
N ILE A 8 -2.22 -1.65 7.20
CA ILE A 8 -2.30 -3.10 7.24
C ILE A 8 -1.09 -3.65 6.52
N LEU A 9 -0.39 -4.61 7.13
CA LEU A 9 0.74 -5.32 6.54
C LEU A 9 0.45 -6.81 6.52
N SER A 10 0.64 -7.46 5.38
CA SER A 10 0.66 -8.92 5.26
C SER A 10 1.97 -9.48 5.80
N ARG A 11 1.89 -10.61 6.50
CA ARG A 11 3.02 -11.21 7.22
C ARG A 11 3.43 -12.59 6.71
N VAL A 12 2.56 -13.27 5.95
CA VAL A 12 2.73 -14.68 5.58
C VAL A 12 2.40 -14.86 4.10
N GLY A 13 3.30 -15.48 3.33
CA GLY A 13 3.13 -15.71 1.90
C GLY A 13 3.32 -14.43 1.08
N SER A 14 2.35 -13.52 1.11
CA SER A 14 2.42 -12.19 0.49
C SER A 14 3.01 -11.13 1.42
N TYR A 15 4.00 -11.52 2.23
CA TYR A 15 4.60 -10.67 3.25
C TYR A 15 5.09 -9.34 2.64
N GLY A 16 5.05 -8.27 3.43
CA GLY A 16 5.49 -6.96 2.96
C GLY A 16 4.42 -6.17 2.17
N ASN A 17 3.37 -6.82 1.66
CA ASN A 17 2.26 -6.11 1.05
C ASN A 17 1.55 -5.23 2.08
N THR A 18 1.30 -3.97 1.72
CA THR A 18 0.64 -3.00 2.58
C THR A 18 -0.66 -2.47 2.00
N CYS A 19 -1.56 -2.04 2.90
CA CYS A 19 -2.75 -1.30 2.56
C CYS A 19 -2.95 -0.16 3.57
N PHE A 20 -3.23 1.04 3.07
CA PHE A 20 -3.54 2.18 3.92
C PHE A 20 -5.04 2.27 4.20
N VAL A 21 -5.43 2.41 5.47
CA VAL A 21 -6.83 2.56 5.85
C VAL A 21 -7.27 4.01 5.65
N ASN A 22 -7.84 4.30 4.47
CA ASN A 22 -8.30 5.65 4.08
C ASN A 22 -9.76 5.96 4.41
N ARG A 23 -10.51 5.00 4.95
CA ARG A 23 -11.93 5.14 5.23
C ARG A 23 -12.34 4.29 6.43
N HIS A 24 -13.42 4.67 7.11
CA HIS A 24 -14.00 3.85 8.17
C HIS A 24 -14.67 2.63 7.55
N LEU A 25 -14.01 1.48 7.69
CA LEU A 25 -14.56 0.17 7.35
C LEU A 25 -14.41 -0.73 8.56
N GLU A 26 -15.50 -1.38 8.95
CA GLU A 26 -15.43 -2.48 9.90
C GLU A 26 -15.04 -3.75 9.13
N PHE A 27 -13.82 -4.24 9.37
CA PHE A 27 -13.37 -5.53 8.85
C PHE A 27 -12.53 -6.25 9.90
N CYS A 28 -12.59 -7.58 9.85
CA CYS A 28 -11.75 -8.44 10.66
C CYS A 28 -10.41 -8.67 9.94
N LEU A 29 -9.31 -8.45 10.65
CA LEU A 29 -7.98 -8.80 10.15
C LEU A 29 -7.81 -10.31 10.18
N GLY A 30 -7.37 -10.89 9.07
CA GLY A 30 -6.97 -12.30 9.03
C GLY A 30 -5.70 -12.51 9.88
N GLN A 31 -5.50 -13.75 10.33
CA GLN A 31 -4.36 -14.14 11.18
C GLN A 31 -2.98 -13.79 10.60
N ASN A 32 -2.89 -13.71 9.27
CA ASN A 32 -1.67 -13.43 8.52
C ASN A 32 -1.44 -11.93 8.25
N THR A 33 -2.22 -11.05 8.87
CA THR A 33 -2.11 -9.60 8.71
C THR A 33 -1.91 -8.92 10.06
N VAL A 34 -1.31 -7.75 10.06
CA VAL A 34 -1.17 -6.89 11.25
C VAL A 34 -1.60 -5.47 10.90
N ALA A 35 -2.24 -4.77 11.84
CA ALA A 35 -2.44 -3.34 11.76
C ALA A 35 -1.32 -2.61 12.52
N ILE A 36 -0.61 -1.75 11.81
CA ILE A 36 0.40 -0.84 12.34
C ILE A 36 -0.30 0.50 12.56
N ARG A 37 -0.32 0.95 13.81
CA ARG A 37 -0.83 2.27 14.17
C ARG A 37 0.33 3.27 14.21
N PRO A 38 0.40 4.23 13.27
CA PRO A 38 1.50 5.19 13.22
C PRO A 38 1.50 6.10 14.46
N LYS A 39 2.70 6.40 14.95
CA LYS A 39 2.97 7.50 15.91
C LYS A 39 3.56 8.73 15.23
N ILE A 40 3.74 8.65 13.91
CA ILE A 40 4.29 9.67 13.02
C ILE A 40 3.27 9.99 11.93
N ASP A 41 3.60 10.80 10.93
CA ASP A 41 2.69 11.02 9.81
C ASP A 41 2.34 9.68 9.11
N SER A 42 1.05 9.39 8.96
CA SER A 42 0.57 8.08 8.53
C SER A 42 0.90 7.79 7.06
N PHE A 43 0.78 8.80 6.19
CA PHE A 43 1.15 8.67 4.78
C PHE A 43 2.66 8.55 4.62
N TYR A 44 3.43 9.32 5.39
CA TYR A 44 4.88 9.18 5.42
C TYR A 44 5.30 7.76 5.80
N LEU A 45 4.75 7.21 6.89
CA LEU A 45 5.05 5.82 7.28
C LEU A 45 4.66 4.82 6.19
N TYR A 46 3.50 5.01 5.55
CA TYR A 46 3.06 4.18 4.44
C TYR A 46 4.07 4.20 3.28
N TYR A 47 4.55 5.37 2.88
CA TYR A 47 5.57 5.49 1.85
C TYR A 47 6.91 4.91 2.28
N CYS A 48 7.33 5.08 3.54
CA CYS A 48 8.53 4.46 4.06
C CYS A 48 8.46 2.93 3.97
N ILE A 49 7.38 2.30 4.44
CA ILE A 49 7.24 0.84 4.40
C ILE A 49 7.27 0.32 2.96
N ASN A 50 6.74 1.08 2.00
CA ASN A 50 6.75 0.70 0.59
C ASN A 50 8.05 1.05 -0.16
N SER A 51 8.97 1.77 0.48
CA SER A 51 10.28 2.10 -0.11
C SER A 51 11.20 0.89 -0.12
N ASP A 52 12.16 0.88 -1.06
CA ASP A 52 13.15 -0.19 -1.16
C ASP A 52 13.97 -0.34 0.11
N LEU A 53 14.23 0.76 0.83
CA LEU A 53 14.94 0.75 2.11
C LEU A 53 14.27 -0.19 3.12
N ILE A 54 12.95 -0.09 3.28
CA ILE A 54 12.22 -0.88 4.28
C ILE A 54 11.84 -2.24 3.72
N LYS A 55 11.52 -2.34 2.42
CA LYS A 55 11.31 -3.65 1.76
C LYS A 55 12.54 -4.55 1.90
N ASN A 56 13.75 -4.02 1.68
CA ASN A 56 14.98 -4.79 1.85
C ASN A 56 15.21 -5.23 3.32
N GLN A 57 14.85 -4.39 4.29
CA GLN A 57 14.86 -4.80 5.71
C GLN A 57 13.86 -5.94 5.97
N ILE A 58 12.64 -5.82 5.45
CA ILE A 58 11.60 -6.85 5.56
C ILE A 58 12.11 -8.17 4.97
N GLU A 59 12.67 -8.15 3.77
CA GLU A 59 13.27 -9.33 3.11
C GLU A 59 14.35 -9.97 3.98
N SER A 60 15.23 -9.18 4.58
CA SER A 60 16.29 -9.69 5.47
C SER A 60 15.76 -10.37 6.75
N PHE A 61 14.54 -10.03 7.16
CA PHE A 61 13.88 -10.55 8.36
C PHE A 61 12.93 -11.70 8.10
N VAL A 62 12.66 -12.01 6.83
CA VAL A 62 11.75 -13.09 6.43
C VAL A 62 12.44 -14.43 6.63
N GLY A 63 11.73 -15.35 7.27
CA GLY A 63 12.16 -16.72 7.46
C GLY A 63 11.09 -17.72 7.03
N GLY A 64 11.48 -19.00 6.95
CA GLY A 64 10.62 -20.11 6.57
C GLY A 64 10.70 -20.44 5.07
N ALA A 65 11.20 -21.65 4.77
CA ALA A 65 11.44 -22.09 3.39
C ALA A 65 10.14 -22.31 2.59
N SER A 66 9.14 -22.97 3.19
CA SER A 66 7.88 -23.30 2.50
C SER A 66 6.82 -22.20 2.61
N GLN A 67 6.89 -21.39 3.67
CA GLN A 67 5.94 -20.29 3.90
C GLN A 67 6.68 -19.07 4.46
N PRO A 68 7.21 -18.21 3.58
CA PRO A 68 7.91 -17.00 3.96
C PRO A 68 7.08 -16.15 4.91
N THR A 69 7.64 -15.86 6.08
CA THR A 69 6.94 -15.20 7.19
C THR A 69 7.82 -14.18 7.88
N ILE A 70 7.25 -13.02 8.21
CA ILE A 70 7.86 -12.02 9.08
C ILE A 70 7.17 -11.98 10.45
N SER A 71 7.97 -12.02 11.51
CA SER A 71 7.49 -12.01 12.90
C SER A 71 7.03 -10.61 13.34
N LEU A 72 6.10 -10.52 14.31
CA LEU A 72 5.69 -9.23 14.90
C LEU A 72 6.86 -8.48 15.54
N LYS A 73 7.81 -9.24 16.10
CA LYS A 73 9.04 -8.69 16.69
C LYS A 73 9.88 -7.98 15.62
N ASN A 74 10.09 -8.61 14.46
CA ASN A 74 10.87 -8.02 13.37
C ASN A 74 10.18 -6.80 12.76
N ILE A 75 8.85 -6.84 12.60
CA ILE A 75 8.07 -5.67 12.14
C ILE A 75 8.23 -4.48 13.10
N SER A 76 8.24 -4.75 14.41
CA SER A 76 8.42 -3.71 15.43
C SER A 76 9.85 -3.15 15.49
N ASN A 77 10.81 -3.85 14.89
CA ASN A 77 12.23 -3.51 14.84
C ASN A 77 12.65 -2.93 13.48
N LEU A 78 11.71 -2.60 12.60
CA LEU A 78 12.04 -1.92 11.34
C LEU A 78 12.62 -0.53 11.64
N ASP A 79 13.79 -0.26 11.07
CA ASP A 79 14.47 1.02 11.21
C ASP A 79 13.88 2.03 10.22
N ILE A 80 12.88 2.77 10.69
CA ILE A 80 12.17 3.80 9.93
C ILE A 80 12.85 5.16 10.14
N PRO A 81 13.29 5.86 9.08
CA PRO A 81 13.79 7.24 9.19
C PRO A 81 12.70 8.15 9.77
N CYS A 82 13.03 8.91 10.82
CA CYS A 82 12.07 9.77 11.52
C CYS A 82 12.55 11.22 11.56
N PRO A 83 12.53 11.96 10.43
CA PRO A 83 12.84 13.38 10.42
C PRO A 83 11.74 14.19 11.12
N HIS A 84 11.93 15.50 11.29
CA HIS A 84 10.92 16.37 11.90
C HIS A 84 9.56 16.28 11.17
N ILE A 85 8.45 16.40 11.91
CA ILE A 85 7.08 16.20 11.39
C ILE A 85 6.74 17.03 10.14
N LEU A 86 7.29 18.24 10.03
CA LEU A 86 7.09 19.09 8.85
C LEU A 86 7.70 18.48 7.58
N ILE A 87 8.86 17.83 7.71
CA ILE A 87 9.54 17.14 6.60
C ILE A 87 8.75 15.90 6.22
N GLN A 88 8.29 15.12 7.20
CA GLN A 88 7.46 13.94 6.96
C GLN A 88 6.22 14.30 6.14
N ARG A 89 5.46 15.32 6.57
CA ARG A 89 4.27 15.81 5.87
C ARG A 89 4.56 16.30 4.46
N LYS A 90 5.69 17.00 4.27
CA LYS A 90 6.10 17.48 2.94
C LYS A 90 6.38 16.32 1.99
N ILE A 91 7.11 15.30 2.46
CA ILE A 91 7.39 14.09 1.67
C ILE A 91 6.08 13.38 1.33
N ALA A 92 5.25 13.12 2.34
CA ALA A 92 3.95 12.47 2.17
C ALA A 92 3.05 13.18 1.16
N TYR A 93 2.97 14.51 1.24
CA TYR A 93 2.20 15.34 0.32
C TYR A 93 2.69 15.24 -1.13
N ILE A 94 3.99 15.32 -1.36
CA ILE A 94 4.55 15.25 -2.71
C ILE A 94 4.22 13.88 -3.33
N LEU A 95 4.43 12.80 -2.58
CA LEU A 95 4.18 11.44 -3.05
C LEU A 95 2.69 11.18 -3.29
N SER A 96 1.80 11.68 -2.42
CA SER A 96 0.37 11.50 -2.61
C SER A 96 -0.18 12.22 -3.84
N VAL A 97 0.37 13.38 -4.19
CA VAL A 97 0.02 14.08 -5.42
C VAL A 97 0.40 13.26 -6.67
N TYR A 98 1.55 12.58 -6.65
CA TYR A 98 1.93 11.71 -7.76
C TYR A 98 1.05 10.47 -7.85
N ASP A 99 0.72 9.84 -6.73
CA ASP A 99 -0.19 8.69 -6.71
C ASP A 99 -1.58 9.05 -7.25
N GLU A 100 -2.12 10.20 -6.86
CA GLU A 100 -3.41 10.69 -7.37
C GLU A 100 -3.35 10.93 -8.90
N LEU A 101 -2.25 11.49 -9.39
CA LEU A 101 -2.05 11.69 -10.82
C LEU A 101 -1.97 10.35 -11.58
N ILE A 102 -1.25 9.37 -11.05
CA ILE A 102 -1.14 8.02 -11.63
C ILE A 102 -2.51 7.36 -11.66
N GLU A 103 -3.25 7.38 -10.54
CA GLU A 103 -4.57 6.76 -10.45
C GLU A 103 -5.56 7.38 -11.44
N ASN A 104 -5.57 8.71 -11.57
CA ASN A 104 -6.40 9.41 -12.53
C ASN A 104 -6.06 9.04 -13.98
N ASN A 105 -4.78 8.90 -14.31
CA ASN A 105 -4.36 8.49 -15.65
C ASN A 105 -4.75 7.04 -15.95
N ILE A 106 -4.59 6.12 -15.00
CA ILE A 106 -5.02 4.72 -15.14
C ILE A 106 -6.54 4.66 -15.39
N ARG A 107 -7.34 5.41 -14.63
CA ARG A 107 -8.80 5.48 -14.85
C ARG A 107 -9.15 5.99 -16.25
N ARG A 108 -8.46 7.03 -16.73
CA ARG A 108 -8.66 7.56 -18.10
C ARG A 108 -8.37 6.52 -19.17
N ILE A 109 -7.25 5.80 -19.03
CA ILE A 109 -6.87 4.71 -19.94
C ILE A 109 -7.97 3.64 -20.00
N GLN A 110 -8.45 3.18 -18.83
CA GLN A 110 -9.52 2.19 -18.75
C GLN A 110 -10.82 2.65 -19.43
N ILE A 111 -11.19 3.92 -19.26
CA ILE A 111 -12.37 4.51 -19.91
C ILE A 111 -12.19 4.51 -21.43
N PHE A 112 -11.03 4.93 -21.93
CA PHE A 112 -10.76 4.94 -23.37
C PHE A 112 -10.76 3.55 -23.99
N GLU A 113 -10.15 2.57 -23.33
CA GLU A 113 -10.18 1.17 -23.77
C GLU A 113 -11.61 0.62 -23.82
N HIS A 114 -12.43 0.96 -22.82
CA HIS A 114 -13.82 0.55 -22.79
C HIS A 114 -14.62 1.16 -23.95
N MET A 115 -14.47 2.47 -24.20
CA MET A 115 -15.11 3.16 -25.32
C MET A 115 -14.70 2.57 -26.67
N ALA A 116 -13.40 2.29 -26.87
CA ALA A 116 -12.91 1.67 -28.10
C ALA A 116 -13.54 0.28 -28.34
N LYS A 117 -13.66 -0.55 -27.30
CA LYS A 117 -14.34 -1.86 -27.37
C LYS A 117 -15.82 -1.73 -27.74
N LEU A 118 -16.52 -0.75 -27.17
CA LEU A 118 -17.93 -0.52 -27.49
C LEU A 118 -18.11 -0.12 -28.96
N ILE A 119 -17.32 0.85 -29.45
CA ILE A 119 -17.36 1.28 -30.85
C ILE A 119 -17.08 0.12 -31.79
N TYR A 120 -16.06 -0.69 -31.48
CA TYR A 120 -15.73 -1.88 -32.27
C TYR A 120 -16.91 -2.86 -32.34
N ASN A 121 -17.52 -3.20 -31.20
CA ASN A 121 -18.65 -4.12 -31.16
C ASN A 121 -19.85 -3.60 -31.95
N GLU A 122 -20.17 -2.31 -31.83
CA GLU A 122 -21.27 -1.68 -32.58
C GLU A 122 -21.02 -1.71 -34.09
N TRP A 123 -19.79 -1.46 -34.54
CA TRP A 123 -19.48 -1.28 -35.96
C TRP A 123 -19.22 -2.59 -36.70
N PHE A 124 -18.66 -3.59 -36.01
CA PHE A 124 -18.14 -4.81 -36.64
C PHE A 124 -18.78 -6.11 -36.19
N ILE A 125 -19.50 -6.14 -35.05
CA ILE A 125 -20.12 -7.38 -34.53
C ILE A 125 -21.64 -7.35 -34.63
N LYS A 126 -22.28 -6.20 -34.41
CA LYS A 126 -23.75 -6.06 -34.46
C LYS A 126 -24.31 -5.78 -35.87
N LYS A 127 -23.46 -5.73 -36.89
CA LYS A 127 -23.87 -5.76 -38.31
C LYS A 127 -23.91 -7.20 -38.81
#